data_AF-A0A800AHW1-F1
#
_entry.id   AF-A0A800AHW1-F1
#
_cell.length_a   1.000
_cell.length_b   1.000
_cell.length_c   1.000
_cell.angle_alpha   90.00
_cell.angle_beta   90.00
_cell.angle_gamma   90.00
#
_symmetry.space_group_name_H-M   'P 1'
#
loop_
_entity.id
_entity.type
_entity.pdbx_description
1 polymer ?
#
loop_
_entity_poly.entity_id
_entity_poly.type
_entity_poly.pdbx_seq_one_letter_code
_entity_poly.pdbx_strand_id
1 'polypeptide(L)'
;MRAFLLLGMRTQPIYRIILSRLYYAAHHVGRALLKNVGLAPEQWRVNVHRRVLDELEGRFVNTDVMSRNAWVDLRILRRLHSQADYELATPIRNEDITQAMNLFETYLDECCRILGV
;
A
#
# COMPACT_ATOMS: atom_id res chain seq x y z
N MET A 1 -14.37 6.29 2.44
CA MET A 1 -14.37 5.10 1.53
C MET A 1 -15.45 4.08 1.88
N ARG A 2 -15.61 3.65 3.15
CA ARG A 2 -16.70 2.73 3.57
C ARG A 2 -18.11 3.18 3.13
N ALA A 3 -18.41 4.48 3.18
CA ALA A 3 -19.70 5.03 2.75
C ALA A 3 -20.03 4.79 1.26
N PHE A 4 -19.04 4.78 0.36
CA PHE A 4 -19.25 4.55 -1.08
C PHE A 4 -19.64 3.09 -1.39
N LEU A 5 -19.06 2.15 -0.65
CA LEU A 5 -19.40 0.73 -0.73
C LEU A 5 -20.78 0.44 -0.12
N LEU A 6 -21.15 1.16 0.94
CA LEU A 6 -22.47 1.07 1.59
C LEU A 6 -23.60 1.69 0.75
N LEU A 7 -23.30 2.68 -0.09
CA LEU A 7 -24.25 3.28 -1.06
C LEU A 7 -24.47 2.43 -2.33
N GLY A 8 -23.93 1.20 -2.38
CA GLY A 8 -24.21 0.25 -3.46
C GLY A 8 -23.52 0.56 -4.80
N MET A 9 -22.60 1.52 -4.86
CA MET A 9 -21.88 1.85 -6.08
C MET A 9 -20.77 0.82 -6.37
N ARG A 10 -21.18 -0.30 -6.98
CA ARG A 10 -20.34 -1.46 -7.33
C ARG A 10 -19.87 -1.43 -8.78
N THR A 11 -19.34 -0.30 -9.23
CA THR A 11 -18.83 -0.18 -10.60
C THR A 11 -17.34 -0.48 -10.65
N GLN A 12 -16.89 -1.18 -11.70
CA GLN A 12 -15.48 -1.53 -11.90
C GLN A 12 -14.54 -0.32 -11.81
N PRO A 13 -14.87 0.88 -12.36
CA PRO A 13 -14.04 2.06 -12.20
C PRO A 13 -13.83 2.48 -10.74
N ILE A 14 -14.86 2.40 -9.90
CA ILE A 14 -14.76 2.79 -8.48
C ILE A 14 -13.84 1.83 -7.74
N TYR A 15 -13.97 0.53 -7.97
CA TYR A 15 -13.13 -0.49 -7.32
C TYR A 15 -11.66 -0.31 -7.68
N ARG A 16 -11.36 -0.06 -8.96
CA ARG A 16 -9.99 0.22 -9.42
C ARG A 16 -9.44 1.49 -8.76
N ILE A 17 -10.22 2.57 -8.71
CA ILE A 17 -9.83 3.80 -8.02
C ILE A 17 -9.53 3.53 -6.53
N ILE A 18 -10.36 2.77 -5.84
CA ILE A 18 -10.15 2.44 -4.41
C ILE A 18 -8.81 1.70 -4.22
N LEU A 19 -8.55 0.64 -4.99
CA LEU A 19 -7.29 -0.11 -4.90
C LEU A 19 -6.08 0.77 -5.15
N SER A 20 -6.13 1.60 -6.19
CA SER A 20 -5.03 2.50 -6.51
C SER A 20 -4.82 3.53 -5.41
N ARG A 21 -5.88 4.10 -4.83
CA ARG A 21 -5.76 5.06 -3.72
C ARG A 21 -5.19 4.42 -2.45
N LEU A 22 -5.63 3.21 -2.09
CA LEU A 22 -5.12 2.49 -0.92
C LEU A 22 -3.62 2.20 -1.06
N TYR A 23 -3.19 1.69 -2.22
CA TYR A 23 -1.78 1.43 -2.45
C TYR A 23 -0.94 2.70 -2.45
N TYR A 24 -1.37 3.78 -3.12
CA TYR A 24 -0.60 5.03 -3.13
C TYR A 24 -0.50 5.65 -1.73
N ALA A 25 -1.58 5.59 -0.93
CA ALA A 25 -1.53 6.02 0.46
C ALA A 25 -0.47 5.23 1.24
N ALA A 26 -0.49 3.89 1.17
CA ALA A 26 0.50 3.03 1.81
C ALA A 26 1.93 3.32 1.33
N HIS A 27 2.11 3.48 0.02
CA HIS A 27 3.39 3.83 -0.58
C HIS A 27 3.94 5.17 -0.06
N HIS A 28 3.09 6.18 0.11
CA HIS A 28 3.50 7.47 0.67
C HIS A 28 3.87 7.40 2.15
N VAL A 29 3.17 6.59 2.93
CA VAL A 29 3.53 6.31 4.34
C VAL A 29 4.90 5.62 4.41
N GLY A 30 5.14 4.61 3.56
CA GLY A 30 6.45 3.97 3.45
C GLY A 30 7.57 4.95 3.06
N ARG A 31 7.29 5.90 2.17
CA ARG A 31 8.24 6.98 1.84
C ARG A 31 8.50 7.90 3.03
N ALA A 32 7.49 8.21 3.84
CA ALA A 32 7.66 9.02 5.04
C ALA A 32 8.55 8.33 6.07
N LEU A 33 8.39 7.02 6.28
CA LEU A 33 9.30 6.22 7.11
C LEU A 33 10.75 6.31 6.63
N LEU A 34 10.97 6.14 5.33
CA LEU A 34 12.30 6.23 4.74
C LEU A 34 12.93 7.62 4.91
N LYS A 35 12.13 8.68 4.83
CA LYS A 35 12.58 10.04 5.13
C LYS A 35 13.04 10.21 6.58
N ASN A 36 12.33 9.61 7.53
CA ASN A 36 12.69 9.70 8.95
C ASN A 36 14.01 9.01 9.29
N VAL A 37 14.47 8.06 8.46
CA VAL A 37 15.81 7.46 8.57
C VAL A 37 16.85 8.10 7.65
N GLY A 38 16.56 9.32 7.16
CA GLY A 38 17.52 10.16 6.43
C GLY A 38 17.62 9.88 4.93
N LEU A 39 16.70 9.09 4.34
CA LEU A 39 16.65 8.94 2.88
C LEU A 39 15.87 10.06 2.21
N ALA A 40 16.12 10.26 0.91
CA ALA A 40 15.42 11.23 0.07
C ALA A 40 14.63 10.54 -1.07
N PRO A 41 13.52 9.83 -0.79
CA PRO A 41 12.75 9.12 -1.82
C PRO A 41 12.22 9.98 -2.97
N GLU A 42 12.05 11.29 -2.77
CA GLU A 42 11.67 12.27 -3.81
C GLU A 42 12.73 12.48 -4.88
N GLN A 43 13.98 12.14 -4.62
CA GLN A 43 15.05 12.23 -5.61
C GLN A 43 15.09 11.00 -6.53
N TRP A 44 14.32 9.96 -6.22
CA TRP A 44 14.30 8.73 -7.01
C TRP A 44 13.45 8.91 -8.27
N ARG A 45 14.03 8.58 -9.43
CA ARG A 45 13.38 8.80 -10.74
C ARG A 45 12.90 7.52 -11.42
N VAL A 46 13.43 6.37 -11.04
CA VAL A 46 13.18 5.08 -11.70
C VAL A 46 12.85 4.02 -10.67
N ASN A 47 11.90 3.13 -10.99
CA ASN A 47 11.50 2.00 -10.16
C ASN A 47 11.15 2.37 -8.71
N VAL A 48 10.60 3.57 -8.49
CA VAL A 48 10.37 4.15 -7.16
C VAL A 48 9.58 3.22 -6.25
N HIS A 49 8.54 2.56 -6.77
CA HIS A 49 7.73 1.60 -6.02
C HIS A 49 8.53 0.39 -5.52
N ARG A 50 9.37 -0.19 -6.39
CA ARG A 50 10.23 -1.32 -6.02
C ARG A 50 11.30 -0.87 -5.03
N ARG A 51 11.93 0.27 -5.28
CA ARG A 51 12.96 0.81 -4.40
C ARG A 51 12.44 1.10 -2.98
N VAL A 52 11.21 1.61 -2.85
CA VAL A 52 10.57 1.76 -1.52
C VAL A 52 10.44 0.41 -0.81
N LEU A 53 9.98 -0.63 -1.50
CA LEU A 53 9.86 -1.97 -0.90
C LEU A 53 11.21 -2.55 -0.46
N ASP A 54 12.23 -2.43 -1.31
CA ASP A 54 13.56 -2.97 -1.06
C ASP A 54 14.24 -2.22 0.11
N GLU A 55 14.10 -0.90 0.19
CA GLU A 55 14.66 -0.09 1.29
C GLU A 55 13.91 -0.29 2.61
N LEU A 56 12.59 -0.49 2.57
CA LEU A 56 11.82 -0.87 3.76
C LEU A 56 12.23 -2.25 4.28
N GLU A 57 12.42 -3.22 3.38
CA GLU A 57 12.91 -4.55 3.76
C GLU A 57 14.28 -4.47 4.42
N GLY A 58 15.24 -3.78 3.77
CA GLY A 58 16.61 -3.70 4.25
C GLY A 58 16.76 -2.95 5.59
N ARG A 59 15.97 -1.89 5.81
CA ARG A 59 16.17 -0.97 6.95
C ARG A 59 15.24 -1.19 8.12
N PHE A 60 14.06 -1.76 7.88
CA PHE A 60 13.05 -1.94 8.92
C PHE A 60 12.71 -3.41 9.14
N VAL A 61 12.59 -4.22 8.09
CA VAL A 61 12.20 -5.64 8.24
C VAL A 61 13.38 -6.48 8.69
N ASN A 62 14.53 -6.37 8.01
CA ASN A 62 15.73 -7.15 8.33
C ASN A 62 16.41 -6.71 9.64
N THR A 63 15.96 -5.61 10.23
CA THR A 63 16.41 -5.06 11.52
C THR A 63 15.37 -5.25 12.63
N ASP A 64 14.29 -6.00 12.36
CA ASP A 64 13.18 -6.28 13.28
C ASP A 64 12.43 -5.03 13.81
N VAL A 65 12.55 -3.89 13.13
CA VAL A 65 11.80 -2.67 13.46
C VAL A 65 10.37 -2.72 12.93
N MET A 66 10.17 -3.33 11.76
CA MET A 66 8.88 -3.57 11.11
C MET A 66 8.64 -5.07 10.97
N SER A 67 7.44 -5.52 11.31
CA SER A 67 7.05 -6.91 11.11
C SER A 67 7.11 -7.32 9.64
N ARG A 68 7.52 -8.56 9.38
CA ARG A 68 7.50 -9.13 8.03
C ARG A 68 6.09 -9.13 7.43
N ASN A 69 5.05 -9.28 8.25
CA ASN A 69 3.65 -9.27 7.81
C ASN A 69 3.26 -7.91 7.23
N ALA A 70 3.55 -6.80 7.93
CA ALA A 70 3.24 -5.47 7.40
C ALA A 70 3.92 -5.19 6.06
N TRP A 71 5.18 -5.60 5.89
CA TRP A 71 5.86 -5.49 4.61
C TRP A 71 5.22 -6.37 3.51
N VAL A 72 4.81 -7.60 3.85
CA VAL A 72 4.05 -8.47 2.93
C VAL A 72 2.73 -7.81 2.54
N ASP A 73 2.02 -7.18 3.47
CA ASP A 73 0.74 -6.51 3.21
C ASP A 73 0.90 -5.39 2.19
N LEU A 74 1.94 -4.56 2.31
CA LEU A 74 2.28 -3.53 1.32
C LEU A 74 2.58 -4.16 -0.07
N ARG A 75 3.26 -5.32 -0.12
CA ARG A 75 3.51 -6.02 -1.38
C ARG A 75 2.22 -6.55 -2.01
N ILE A 76 1.30 -7.07 -1.22
CA ILE A 76 -0.01 -7.55 -1.71
C ILE A 76 -0.83 -6.36 -2.22
N LEU A 77 -0.85 -5.23 -1.49
CA LEU A 77 -1.48 -3.99 -1.96
C LEU A 77 -0.93 -3.54 -3.31
N ARG A 78 0.40 -3.57 -3.50
CA ARG A 78 1.03 -3.28 -4.79
C ARG A 78 0.53 -4.20 -5.89
N ARG A 79 0.41 -5.51 -5.62
CA ARG A 79 -0.08 -6.49 -6.59
C ARG A 79 -1.54 -6.21 -6.97
N LEU A 80 -2.40 -5.97 -5.99
CA LEU A 80 -3.81 -5.63 -6.23
C LEU A 80 -3.95 -4.33 -7.04
N HIS A 81 -3.14 -3.33 -6.75
CA HIS A 81 -3.07 -2.11 -7.55
C HIS A 81 -2.61 -2.36 -8.99
N SER A 82 -1.55 -3.16 -9.20
CA SER A 82 -1.11 -3.50 -10.55
C SER A 82 -2.21 -4.22 -11.36
N GLN A 83 -2.94 -5.14 -10.73
CA GLN A 83 -4.08 -5.80 -11.34
C GLN A 83 -5.18 -4.78 -11.70
N ALA A 84 -5.45 -3.83 -10.79
CA ALA A 84 -6.44 -2.77 -11.00
C ALA A 84 -6.06 -1.79 -12.13
N ASP A 85 -4.79 -1.50 -12.35
CA ASP A 85 -4.35 -0.52 -13.36
C ASP A 85 -4.05 -1.15 -14.73
N TYR A 86 -3.50 -2.38 -14.75
CA TYR A 86 -2.97 -2.98 -15.97
C TYR A 86 -3.80 -4.16 -16.50
N GLU A 87 -4.51 -4.88 -15.64
CA GLU A 87 -5.33 -6.04 -16.04
C GLU A 87 -6.80 -5.62 -16.21
N LEU A 88 -7.09 -4.88 -17.28
CA LEU A 88 -8.42 -4.33 -17.54
C LEU A 88 -9.49 -5.40 -17.83
N ALA A 89 -9.07 -6.56 -18.34
CA ALA A 89 -9.96 -7.69 -18.62
C ALA A 89 -10.42 -8.43 -17.34
N THR A 90 -9.63 -8.33 -16.25
CA THR A 90 -9.93 -9.02 -15.00
C THR A 90 -10.84 -8.14 -14.12
N PRO A 91 -12.08 -8.54 -13.81
CA PRO A 91 -12.94 -7.77 -12.94
C PRO A 91 -12.42 -7.79 -11.49
N ILE A 92 -12.41 -6.63 -10.84
CA ILE A 92 -12.13 -6.53 -9.41
C ILE A 92 -13.38 -6.93 -8.63
N ARG A 93 -13.21 -7.79 -7.62
CA ARG A 93 -14.29 -8.30 -6.77
C ARG A 93 -14.34 -7.51 -5.46
N ASN A 94 -15.49 -7.56 -4.78
CA ASN A 94 -15.66 -6.90 -3.48
C ASN A 94 -14.73 -7.48 -2.40
N GLU A 95 -14.39 -8.76 -2.51
CA GLU A 95 -13.41 -9.44 -1.66
C GLU A 95 -12.03 -8.78 -1.78
N ASP A 96 -11.61 -8.42 -3.00
CA ASP A 96 -10.31 -7.79 -3.24
C ASP A 96 -10.24 -6.40 -2.60
N ILE A 97 -11.36 -5.66 -2.59
CA ILE A 97 -11.49 -4.37 -1.90
C ILE A 97 -11.42 -4.53 -0.39
N THR A 98 -12.20 -5.47 0.16
CA THR A 98 -12.20 -5.77 1.60
C THR A 98 -10.81 -6.19 2.05
N GLN A 99 -10.16 -7.06 1.29
CA GLN A 99 -8.79 -7.49 1.53
C GLN A 99 -7.84 -6.29 1.52
N ALA A 100 -7.87 -5.45 0.49
CA ALA A 100 -7.00 -4.28 0.40
C ALA A 100 -7.19 -3.30 1.57
N MET A 101 -8.42 -3.10 2.04
CA MET A 101 -8.66 -2.26 3.22
C MET A 101 -8.01 -2.84 4.48
N ASN A 102 -8.18 -4.14 4.73
CA ASN A 102 -7.58 -4.78 5.90
C ASN A 102 -6.04 -4.77 5.84
N LEU A 103 -5.46 -5.04 4.66
CA LEU A 103 -4.00 -4.97 4.46
C LEU A 103 -3.48 -3.55 4.69
N PHE A 104 -4.22 -2.54 4.23
CA PHE A 104 -3.88 -1.14 4.43
C PHE A 104 -3.91 -0.74 5.90
N GLU A 105 -4.96 -1.13 6.63
CA GLU A 105 -5.11 -0.85 8.06
C GLU A 105 -3.96 -1.48 8.86
N THR A 106 -3.68 -2.77 8.67
CA THR A 106 -2.55 -3.45 9.36
C THR A 106 -1.20 -2.82 9.05
N TYR A 107 -0.93 -2.49 7.78
CA TYR A 107 0.31 -1.83 7.40
C TYR A 107 0.42 -0.42 8.00
N LEU A 108 -0.68 0.34 7.99
CA LEU A 108 -0.72 1.70 8.51
C LEU A 108 -0.48 1.72 10.02
N ASP A 109 -1.13 0.84 10.78
CA ASP A 109 -0.95 0.72 12.23
C ASP A 109 0.51 0.46 12.59
N GLU A 110 1.17 -0.46 11.86
CA GLU A 110 2.58 -0.75 12.05
C GLU A 110 3.47 0.47 11.73
N CYS A 111 3.16 1.20 10.65
CA CYS A 111 3.90 2.41 10.31
C CYS A 111 3.71 3.52 11.35
N CYS A 112 2.49 3.74 11.84
CA CYS A 112 2.18 4.70 12.89
C CYS A 112 2.94 4.36 14.18
N ARG A 113 2.97 3.09 14.56
CA ARG A 113 3.78 2.59 15.70
C ARG A 113 5.26 2.96 15.56
N ILE A 114 5.84 2.77 14.37
CA ILE A 114 7.26 3.10 14.10
C ILE A 114 7.49 4.62 14.13
N LEU A 115 6.51 5.39 13.66
CA LEU A 115 6.56 6.86 13.63
C LEU A 115 6.26 7.51 15.00
N GLY A 116 5.65 6.78 15.93
CA GLY A 116 5.22 7.29 17.23
C GLY A 116 4.00 8.22 17.15
N VAL A 117 3.07 7.95 16.23
CA VAL A 117 1.82 8.73 16.02
C VAL A 117 0.56 7.89 16.21
#